data_AF-A0A3R8USV5-F1
#
_entry.id   AF-A0A3R8USV5-F1
#
_cell.length_a   1.000
_cell.length_b   1.000
_cell.length_c   1.000
_cell.angle_alpha   90.00
_cell.angle_beta   90.00
_cell.angle_gamma   90.00
#
_symmetry.space_group_name_H-M   'P 1'
#
loop_
_entity.id
_entity.type
_entity.pdbx_description
1 polymer ?
#
loop_
_entity_poly.entity_id
_entity_poly.type
_entity_poly.pdbx_seq_one_letter_code
_entity_poly.pdbx_strand_id
1 'polypeptide(L)'
;MQDDDFSLFQSAVRGVKPIKHDRAETGKVRSNREQIATRRSNATVSNETTRVDGLSDQFVIDVGAEDELYWARDGVQDSQVRKLKAGQIPFEGSLDLHGMSVEKARELLWDFIAEATRLEVRCVRVTHGKAARLDGKRPLIKSHVNTWLRQHPQVLGFTSCLPRHGGTGAIYVMLKRTMLEGRDE
;
A
#
# COMPACT_ATOMS: atom_id res chain seq x y z
N MET A 1 -46.95 -10.73 -39.03
CA MET A 1 -47.01 -11.15 -37.62
C MET A 1 -45.63 -10.95 -37.07
N GLN A 2 -45.45 -9.86 -36.31
CA GLN A 2 -44.23 -9.62 -35.56
C GLN A 2 -44.67 -9.93 -34.13
N ASP A 3 -44.37 -11.13 -33.66
CA ASP A 3 -44.65 -11.49 -32.27
C ASP A 3 -43.79 -10.56 -31.42
N ASP A 4 -44.44 -9.60 -30.78
CA ASP A 4 -43.80 -8.57 -30.00
C ASP A 4 -43.10 -9.25 -28.81
N ASP A 5 -41.76 -9.23 -28.81
CA ASP A 5 -40.88 -9.95 -27.86
C ASP A 5 -41.30 -9.74 -26.39
N PHE A 6 -41.86 -8.55 -26.12
CA PHE A 6 -42.41 -8.18 -24.82
C PHE A 6 -43.60 -9.04 -24.40
N SER A 7 -44.46 -9.39 -25.35
CA SER A 7 -45.62 -10.28 -25.15
C SER A 7 -45.20 -11.70 -24.81
N LEU A 8 -44.16 -12.17 -25.51
CA LEU A 8 -43.58 -13.49 -25.28
C LEU A 8 -42.96 -13.57 -23.87
N PHE A 9 -42.19 -12.54 -23.50
CA PHE A 9 -41.62 -12.41 -22.15
C PHE A 9 -42.70 -12.39 -21.06
N GLN A 10 -43.77 -11.60 -21.25
CA GLN A 10 -44.86 -11.48 -20.28
C GLN A 10 -45.59 -12.81 -20.07
N SER A 11 -45.73 -13.63 -21.13
CA SER A 11 -46.29 -14.97 -21.04
C SER A 11 -45.38 -15.93 -20.26
N ALA A 12 -44.06 -15.83 -20.47
CA ALA A 12 -43.07 -16.69 -19.83
C ALA A 12 -42.89 -16.41 -18.33
N VAL A 13 -43.09 -15.16 -17.89
CA VAL A 13 -42.98 -14.76 -16.48
C VAL A 13 -44.33 -14.75 -15.73
N ARG A 14 -45.38 -15.29 -16.34
CA ARG A 14 -46.72 -15.34 -15.75
C ARG A 14 -46.72 -16.27 -14.53
N GLY A 15 -47.04 -15.72 -13.35
CA GLY A 15 -47.08 -16.45 -12.08
C GLY A 15 -45.86 -16.23 -11.17
N VAL A 16 -44.88 -15.44 -11.60
CA VAL A 16 -43.73 -15.10 -10.76
C VAL A 16 -44.13 -14.03 -9.75
N LYS A 17 -43.87 -14.28 -8.47
CA LYS A 17 -44.16 -13.35 -7.37
C LYS A 17 -42.95 -12.44 -7.13
N PRO A 18 -43.07 -11.10 -7.26
CA PRO A 18 -41.95 -10.19 -7.03
C PRO A 18 -41.41 -10.30 -5.61
N ILE A 19 -40.09 -10.37 -5.49
CA ILE A 19 -39.41 -10.37 -4.19
C ILE A 19 -39.53 -8.96 -3.59
N LYS A 20 -40.04 -8.87 -2.35
CA LYS A 20 -40.28 -7.59 -1.66
C LYS A 20 -39.05 -7.03 -0.93
N HIS A 21 -38.00 -7.84 -0.77
CA HIS A 21 -36.81 -7.48 0.00
C HIS A 21 -35.55 -7.69 -0.84
N ASP A 22 -34.84 -6.60 -1.12
CA ASP A 22 -33.57 -6.57 -1.88
C ASP A 22 -32.33 -6.67 -0.96
N ARG A 23 -32.52 -7.11 0.29
CA ARG A 23 -31.44 -7.27 1.27
C ARG A 23 -31.59 -8.60 1.97
N ALA A 24 -30.50 -9.36 2.04
CA ALA A 24 -30.42 -10.54 2.88
C ALA A 24 -30.44 -10.11 4.35
N GLU A 25 -31.40 -10.63 5.13
CA GLU A 25 -31.35 -10.49 6.60
C GLU A 25 -30.26 -11.41 7.15
N THR A 26 -29.03 -10.88 7.31
CA THR A 26 -27.88 -11.65 7.80
C THR A 26 -27.93 -11.92 9.32
N GLY A 27 -29.06 -11.66 9.98
CA GLY A 27 -29.20 -11.71 11.43
C GLY A 27 -28.29 -10.70 12.15
N LYS A 28 -28.40 -10.66 13.49
CA LYS A 28 -27.45 -9.91 14.32
C LYS A 28 -26.19 -10.76 14.50
N VAL A 29 -25.02 -10.19 14.18
CA VAL A 29 -23.73 -10.82 14.49
C VAL A 29 -23.71 -11.15 15.98
N ARG A 30 -23.58 -12.43 16.34
CA ARG A 30 -23.46 -12.83 17.74
C ARG A 30 -22.21 -12.15 18.29
N SER A 31 -22.38 -11.21 19.21
CA SER A 31 -21.25 -10.61 19.91
C SER A 31 -20.68 -11.66 20.85
N ASN A 32 -19.70 -12.41 20.37
CA ASN A 32 -18.95 -13.28 21.25
C ASN A 32 -18.18 -12.37 22.23
N ARG A 33 -18.66 -12.32 23.47
CA ARG A 33 -18.15 -11.44 24.53
C ARG A 33 -16.68 -11.70 24.80
N GLU A 34 -16.27 -12.96 24.66
CA GLU A 34 -14.86 -13.39 24.75
C GLU A 34 -14.05 -12.80 23.60
N GLN A 35 -14.52 -12.90 22.35
CA GLN A 35 -13.82 -12.29 21.20
C GLN A 35 -13.67 -10.77 21.35
N ILE A 36 -14.67 -10.08 21.92
CA ILE A 36 -14.58 -8.64 22.18
C ILE A 36 -13.57 -8.36 23.30
N ALA A 37 -13.54 -9.18 24.36
CA ALA A 37 -12.57 -9.06 25.43
C ALA A 37 -11.14 -9.33 24.95
N THR A 38 -10.92 -10.37 24.13
CA THR A 38 -9.62 -10.69 23.51
C THR A 38 -9.17 -9.58 22.55
N ARG A 39 -10.07 -9.01 21.76
CA ARG A 39 -9.73 -7.86 20.90
C ARG A 39 -9.36 -6.63 21.71
N ARG A 40 -10.04 -6.38 22.84
CA ARG A 40 -9.69 -5.29 23.76
C ARG A 40 -8.36 -5.53 24.45
N SER A 41 -8.09 -6.72 24.95
CA SER A 41 -6.81 -7.06 25.57
C SER A 41 -5.67 -6.90 24.58
N ASN A 42 -5.83 -7.39 23.35
CA ASN A 42 -4.81 -7.25 22.30
C ASN A 42 -4.60 -5.80 21.87
N ALA A 43 -5.62 -4.94 21.94
CA ALA A 43 -5.49 -3.51 21.67
C ALA A 43 -4.78 -2.75 22.81
N THR A 44 -4.83 -3.26 24.04
CA THR A 44 -4.15 -2.68 25.21
C THR A 44 -2.74 -3.21 25.43
N VAL A 45 -2.37 -4.34 24.81
CA VAL A 45 -1.00 -4.85 24.85
C VAL A 45 -0.16 -4.01 23.90
N SER A 46 0.38 -2.92 24.42
CA SER A 46 1.49 -2.20 23.79
C SER A 46 2.73 -3.09 23.91
N ASN A 47 3.19 -3.66 22.80
CA ASN A 47 4.54 -4.24 22.77
C ASN A 47 5.55 -3.08 22.78
N GLU A 48 5.92 -2.59 23.96
CA GLU A 48 6.91 -1.53 24.18
C GLU A 48 8.35 -2.00 23.96
N THR A 49 8.62 -2.67 22.84
CA THR A 49 9.97 -2.66 22.30
C THR A 49 10.11 -1.40 21.47
N THR A 50 10.60 -0.31 22.07
CA THR A 50 10.99 0.90 21.36
C THR A 50 12.09 0.55 20.36
N ARG A 51 11.68 0.25 19.12
CA ARG A 51 12.58 -0.12 18.05
C ARG A 51 13.24 1.15 17.54
N VAL A 52 14.52 1.33 17.87
CA VAL A 52 15.31 2.46 17.37
C VAL A 52 15.64 2.17 15.91
N ASP A 53 14.85 2.73 15.00
CA ASP A 53 15.00 2.60 13.55
C ASP A 53 15.80 3.78 12.92
N GLY A 54 16.17 4.79 13.72
CA GLY A 54 16.94 5.94 13.26
C GLY A 54 16.20 6.88 12.31
N LEU A 55 14.88 6.73 12.15
CA LEU A 55 14.06 7.62 11.33
C LEU A 55 13.57 8.82 12.14
N SER A 56 13.71 10.03 11.59
CA SER A 56 13.24 11.24 12.24
C SER A 56 11.86 11.64 11.73
N ASP A 57 10.90 11.73 12.64
CA ASP A 57 9.58 12.33 12.40
C ASP A 57 9.55 13.85 12.67
N GLN A 58 10.66 14.42 13.16
CA GLN A 58 10.73 15.85 13.52
C GLN A 58 10.74 16.76 12.28
N PHE A 59 11.24 16.26 11.15
CA PHE A 59 11.34 17.00 9.89
C PHE A 59 10.75 16.18 8.74
N VAL A 60 9.45 16.35 8.51
CA VAL A 60 8.72 15.70 7.41
C VAL A 60 8.68 16.62 6.19
N ILE A 61 9.01 16.09 5.02
CA ILE A 61 8.94 16.83 3.75
C ILE A 61 7.49 16.73 3.27
N ASP A 62 6.76 17.83 3.41
CA ASP A 62 5.38 17.92 2.93
C ASP A 62 5.33 17.82 1.40
N VAL A 63 4.43 16.95 0.92
CA VAL A 63 4.17 16.73 -0.50
C VAL A 63 2.66 16.71 -0.76
N GLY A 64 2.24 17.19 -1.91
CA GLY A 64 0.85 17.19 -2.36
C GLY A 64 0.36 15.80 -2.77
N ALA A 65 -0.96 15.61 -2.85
CA ALA A 65 -1.58 14.34 -3.22
C ALA A 65 -1.17 13.86 -4.63
N GLU A 66 -1.09 14.79 -5.58
CA GLU A 66 -0.75 14.51 -6.97
C GLU A 66 0.73 14.73 -7.32
N ASP A 67 1.56 15.12 -6.35
CA ASP A 67 2.99 15.33 -6.60
C ASP A 67 3.68 14.01 -6.94
N GLU A 68 4.48 13.99 -8.00
CA GLU A 68 5.34 12.86 -8.28
C GLU A 68 6.54 12.86 -7.32
N LEU A 69 6.79 11.71 -6.70
CA LEU A 69 7.94 11.53 -5.83
C LEU A 69 9.12 11.03 -6.65
N TYR A 70 10.27 11.65 -6.42
CA TYR A 70 11.53 11.24 -7.00
C TYR A 70 12.68 11.54 -6.05
N TRP A 71 13.51 10.55 -5.82
CA TRP A 71 14.78 10.71 -5.12
C TRP A 71 15.74 9.57 -5.50
N ALA A 72 17.03 9.88 -5.60
CA ALA A 72 18.09 8.91 -5.77
C ALA A 72 19.28 9.32 -4.89
N ARG A 73 19.96 8.33 -4.34
CA ARG A 73 21.20 8.49 -3.59
C ARG A 73 22.35 8.81 -4.53
N ASP A 74 23.30 9.58 -4.04
CA ASP A 74 24.52 9.88 -4.78
C ASP A 74 25.26 8.59 -5.18
N GLY A 75 25.75 8.55 -6.41
CA GLY A 75 26.44 7.38 -6.98
C GLY A 75 25.53 6.35 -7.65
N VAL A 76 24.20 6.50 -7.60
CA VAL A 76 23.30 5.67 -8.42
C VAL A 76 23.40 6.09 -9.88
N GLN A 77 23.62 5.12 -10.77
CA GLN A 77 23.73 5.38 -12.20
C GLN A 77 22.40 5.86 -12.80
N ASP A 78 22.44 6.96 -13.57
CA ASP A 78 21.28 7.55 -14.24
C ASP A 78 20.46 6.54 -15.06
N SER A 79 21.13 5.58 -15.69
CA SER A 79 20.47 4.53 -16.48
C SER A 79 19.53 3.67 -15.64
N GLN A 80 19.91 3.35 -14.39
CA GLN A 80 19.11 2.57 -13.45
C GLN A 80 17.89 3.36 -13.00
N VAL A 81 18.09 4.65 -12.71
CA VAL A 81 17.00 5.56 -12.34
C VAL A 81 15.98 5.71 -13.48
N ARG A 82 16.45 5.87 -14.71
CA ARG A 82 15.58 5.94 -15.90
C ARG A 82 14.76 4.66 -16.08
N LYS A 83 15.38 3.50 -15.90
CA LYS A 83 14.70 2.20 -15.95
C LYS A 83 13.65 2.06 -14.84
N LEU A 84 13.97 2.53 -13.62
CA LEU A 84 13.04 2.54 -12.49
C LEU A 84 11.82 3.41 -12.79
N LYS A 85 12.02 4.65 -13.24
CA LYS A 85 10.95 5.59 -13.62
C LYS A 85 10.07 5.02 -14.74
N ALA A 86 10.68 4.32 -15.71
CA ALA A 86 9.97 3.64 -16.79
C ALA A 86 9.27 2.34 -16.37
N GLY A 87 9.40 1.91 -15.10
CA GLY A 87 8.84 0.65 -14.61
C GLY A 87 9.40 -0.59 -15.32
N GLN A 88 10.64 -0.51 -15.81
CA GLN A 88 11.34 -1.59 -16.52
C GLN A 88 12.10 -2.52 -15.57
N ILE A 89 12.24 -2.12 -14.31
CA ILE A 89 12.78 -2.99 -13.26
C ILE A 89 11.58 -3.67 -12.59
N PRO A 90 11.43 -4.99 -12.70
CA PRO A 90 10.33 -5.70 -12.05
C PRO A 90 10.45 -5.54 -10.53
N PHE A 91 9.33 -5.31 -9.87
CA PHE A 91 9.28 -5.35 -8.41
C PHE A 91 8.85 -6.75 -7.97
N GLU A 92 9.51 -7.30 -6.96
CA GLU A 92 9.27 -8.66 -6.47
C GLU A 92 8.61 -8.67 -5.08
N GLY A 93 8.52 -7.50 -4.45
CA GLY A 93 7.77 -7.29 -3.20
C GLY A 93 6.81 -6.11 -3.32
N SER A 94 5.68 -6.19 -2.61
CA SER A 94 4.73 -5.08 -2.50
C SER A 94 4.27 -4.92 -1.06
N LEU A 95 4.25 -3.67 -0.59
CA LEU A 95 3.68 -3.28 0.69
C LEU A 95 2.56 -2.27 0.46
N ASP A 96 1.46 -2.44 1.18
CA ASP A 96 0.34 -1.51 1.18
C ASP A 96 0.20 -0.85 2.56
N LEU A 97 0.29 0.47 2.58
CA LEU A 97 0.24 1.34 3.75
C LEU A 97 -1.01 2.23 3.74
N HIS A 98 -1.90 2.09 2.76
CA HIS A 98 -3.05 2.98 2.65
C HIS A 98 -3.93 2.89 3.90
N GLY A 99 -4.34 4.05 4.41
CA GLY A 99 -5.27 4.14 5.55
C GLY A 99 -4.70 3.70 6.91
N MET A 100 -3.41 3.34 6.98
CA MET A 100 -2.75 3.03 8.24
C MET A 100 -2.44 4.30 9.05
N SER A 101 -2.22 4.14 10.35
CA SER A 101 -1.63 5.21 11.16
C SER A 101 -0.15 5.38 10.77
N VAL A 102 0.41 6.56 11.07
CA VAL A 102 1.81 6.88 10.76
C VAL A 102 2.74 5.89 11.45
N GLU A 103 2.49 5.61 12.73
CA GLU A 103 3.29 4.71 13.56
C GLU A 103 3.25 3.28 12.99
N LYS A 104 2.06 2.80 12.61
CA LYS A 104 1.95 1.45 12.07
C LYS A 104 2.59 1.33 10.69
N ALA A 105 2.44 2.35 9.85
CA ALA A 105 3.05 2.39 8.54
C ALA A 105 4.59 2.41 8.64
N ARG A 106 5.14 3.11 9.63
CA ARG A 106 6.59 3.16 9.90
C ARG A 106 7.14 1.78 10.24
N GLU A 107 6.54 1.08 11.20
CA GLU A 107 6.94 -0.28 11.60
C GLU A 107 6.92 -1.24 10.40
N LEU A 108 5.81 -1.24 9.66
CA LEU A 108 5.63 -2.16 8.54
C LEU A 108 6.59 -1.86 7.39
N LEU A 109 6.83 -0.58 7.10
CA LEU A 109 7.80 -0.18 6.09
C LEU A 109 9.21 -0.64 6.46
N TRP A 110 9.58 -0.47 7.73
CA TRP A 110 10.90 -0.88 8.23
C TRP A 110 11.09 -2.40 8.11
N ASP A 111 10.16 -3.18 8.64
CA ASP A 111 10.22 -4.64 8.60
C ASP A 111 10.18 -5.17 7.16
N PHE A 112 9.37 -4.56 6.29
CA PHE A 112 9.30 -4.91 4.89
C PHE A 112 10.63 -4.68 4.14
N ILE A 113 11.28 -3.53 4.33
CA ILE A 113 12.57 -3.27 3.67
C ILE A 113 13.66 -4.20 4.22
N ALA A 114 13.66 -4.46 5.53
CA ALA A 114 14.59 -5.40 6.15
C ALA A 114 14.43 -6.81 5.56
N GLU A 115 13.19 -7.28 5.42
CA GLU A 115 12.90 -8.57 4.80
C GLU A 115 13.26 -8.61 3.30
N ALA A 116 12.88 -7.58 2.53
CA ALA A 116 13.23 -7.49 1.12
C ALA A 116 14.76 -7.48 0.90
N THR A 117 15.50 -6.81 1.77
CA THR A 117 16.98 -6.80 1.75
C THR A 117 17.54 -8.19 2.05
N ARG A 118 16.97 -8.90 3.05
CA ARG A 118 17.36 -10.28 3.41
C ARG A 118 17.10 -11.28 2.27
N LEU A 119 16.03 -11.07 1.51
CA LEU A 119 15.67 -11.87 0.34
C LEU A 119 16.37 -11.41 -0.96
N GLU A 120 17.31 -10.46 -0.86
CA GLU A 120 18.06 -9.91 -2.00
C GLU A 120 17.18 -9.29 -3.10
N VAL A 121 15.97 -8.84 -2.74
CA VAL A 121 15.04 -8.19 -3.67
C VAL A 121 15.60 -6.83 -4.06
N ARG A 122 15.71 -6.59 -5.37
CA ARG A 122 16.28 -5.33 -5.89
C ARG A 122 15.28 -4.17 -5.95
N CYS A 123 14.01 -4.49 -6.18
CA CYS A 123 12.97 -3.49 -6.39
C CYS A 123 11.70 -3.95 -5.69
N VAL A 124 11.11 -3.03 -4.93
CA VAL A 124 9.83 -3.24 -4.27
C VAL A 124 8.87 -2.12 -4.61
N ARG A 125 7.58 -2.38 -4.45
CA ARG A 125 6.52 -1.39 -4.57
C ARG A 125 5.98 -1.05 -3.19
N VAL A 126 5.84 0.24 -2.89
CA VAL A 126 5.18 0.72 -1.66
C VAL A 126 3.98 1.57 -2.05
N THR A 127 2.79 1.15 -1.63
CA THR A 127 1.53 1.88 -1.84
C THR A 127 1.21 2.67 -0.59
N HIS A 128 1.36 3.99 -0.63
CA HIS A 128 1.04 4.87 0.50
C HIS A 128 -0.35 5.52 0.38
N GLY A 129 -0.94 5.46 -0.82
CA GLY A 129 -2.21 6.11 -1.16
C GLY A 129 -2.05 7.59 -1.49
N LYS A 130 -2.98 8.14 -2.27
CA LYS A 130 -2.95 9.57 -2.68
C LYS A 130 -3.48 10.51 -1.60
N ALA A 131 -4.33 9.98 -0.70
CA ALA A 131 -5.07 10.71 0.33
C ALA A 131 -5.78 11.99 -0.18
N ALA A 132 -6.28 11.98 -1.41
CA ALA A 132 -7.17 13.03 -1.94
C ALA A 132 -8.55 12.92 -1.27
N ARG A 133 -8.67 13.40 -0.03
CA ARG A 133 -9.97 13.60 0.63
C ARG A 133 -10.43 15.03 0.35
N LEU A 134 -11.74 15.21 0.11
CA LEU A 134 -12.38 16.52 -0.08
C LEU A 134 -12.11 17.49 1.08
N ASP A 135 -11.78 16.98 2.26
CA ASP A 135 -11.55 17.74 3.50
C ASP A 135 -10.23 18.55 3.51
N GLY A 136 -9.44 18.54 2.43
CA GLY A 136 -8.16 19.28 2.35
C GLY A 136 -7.06 18.76 3.28
N LYS A 137 -7.26 17.58 3.88
CA LYS A 137 -6.24 16.94 4.73
C LYS A 137 -5.04 16.51 3.88
N ARG A 138 -3.84 16.90 4.33
CA ARG A 138 -2.56 16.58 3.67
C ARG A 138 -2.33 15.05 3.63
N PRO A 139 -1.64 14.52 2.61
CA PRO A 139 -1.35 13.11 2.50
C PRO A 139 -0.22 12.71 3.47
N LEU A 140 -0.52 12.61 4.77
CA LEU A 140 0.47 12.39 5.82
C LEU A 140 1.39 11.20 5.52
N ILE A 141 0.82 10.02 5.23
CA ILE A 141 1.62 8.82 4.94
C ILE A 141 2.55 9.02 3.74
N LYS A 142 2.12 9.77 2.72
CA LYS A 142 2.96 10.07 1.54
C LYS A 142 4.17 10.93 1.93
N SER A 143 3.95 12.00 2.69
CA SER A 143 5.03 12.88 3.18
C SER A 143 6.02 12.12 4.07
N HIS A 144 5.50 11.31 5.00
CA HIS A 144 6.33 10.49 5.89
C HIS A 144 7.14 9.43 5.13
N VAL A 145 6.51 8.67 4.22
CA VAL A 145 7.21 7.66 3.39
C VAL A 145 8.32 8.32 2.56
N ASN A 146 8.07 9.49 1.98
CA ASN A 146 9.09 10.25 1.25
C ASN A 146 10.29 10.64 2.14
N THR A 147 10.06 11.04 3.38
CA THR A 147 11.13 11.35 4.35
C THR A 147 11.87 10.09 4.78
N TRP A 148 11.15 9.05 5.21
CA TRP A 148 11.74 7.83 5.78
C TRP A 148 12.62 7.09 4.76
N LEU A 149 12.19 6.99 3.51
CA LEU A 149 12.96 6.29 2.49
C LEU A 149 14.27 7.00 2.12
N ARG A 150 14.34 8.33 2.25
CA ARG A 150 15.61 9.08 2.05
C ARG A 150 16.62 8.79 3.16
N GLN A 151 16.12 8.55 4.37
CA GLN A 151 16.93 8.25 5.55
C GLN A 151 17.34 6.76 5.62
N HIS A 152 16.56 5.87 5.01
CA HIS A 152 16.78 4.43 5.11
C HIS A 152 18.08 3.99 4.42
N PRO A 153 19.01 3.30 5.12
CA PRO A 153 20.35 2.99 4.59
C PRO A 153 20.35 2.00 3.42
N GLN A 154 19.37 1.11 3.36
CA GLN A 154 19.23 0.13 2.27
C GLN A 154 18.58 0.69 1.01
N VAL A 155 18.06 1.92 1.04
CA VAL A 155 17.37 2.52 -0.11
C VAL A 155 18.37 3.29 -0.96
N LEU A 156 18.45 2.93 -2.24
CA LEU A 156 19.25 3.61 -3.26
C LEU A 156 18.47 4.71 -3.96
N GLY A 157 17.15 4.57 -4.09
CA GLY A 157 16.31 5.58 -4.73
C GLY A 157 14.87 5.11 -4.87
N PHE A 158 13.96 6.04 -5.18
CA PHE A 158 12.57 5.74 -5.43
C PHE A 158 11.94 6.72 -6.42
N THR A 159 10.91 6.25 -7.12
CA THR A 159 10.10 7.07 -8.03
C THR A 159 8.62 6.75 -7.86
N SER A 160 7.73 7.70 -8.14
CA SER A 160 6.31 7.39 -8.32
C SER A 160 6.11 6.29 -9.36
N CYS A 161 5.12 5.44 -9.09
CA CYS A 161 4.76 4.34 -9.97
C CYS A 161 4.11 4.84 -11.26
N LEU A 162 4.08 3.98 -12.26
CA LEU A 162 3.25 4.21 -13.44
C LEU A 162 1.76 4.11 -13.09
N PRO A 163 0.86 4.73 -13.88
CA PRO A 163 -0.59 4.70 -13.60
C PRO A 163 -1.13 3.28 -13.38
N ARG A 164 -0.71 2.31 -14.21
CA ARG A 164 -1.09 0.90 -14.07
C ARG A 164 -0.67 0.22 -12.77
N HIS A 165 0.32 0.78 -12.06
CA HIS A 165 0.84 0.24 -10.80
C HIS A 165 0.52 1.13 -9.59
N GLY A 166 -0.35 2.14 -9.74
CA GLY A 166 -0.83 3.00 -8.65
C GLY A 166 -0.52 4.50 -8.80
N GLY A 167 0.25 4.89 -9.83
CA GLY A 167 0.54 6.30 -10.13
C GLY A 167 1.18 7.04 -8.95
N THR A 168 0.73 8.27 -8.71
CA THR A 168 1.15 9.13 -7.58
C THR A 168 0.80 8.60 -6.19
N GLY A 169 0.03 7.50 -6.09
CA GLY A 169 -0.33 6.85 -4.83
C GLY A 169 0.59 5.68 -4.44
N ALA A 170 1.57 5.36 -5.27
CA ALA A 170 2.54 4.32 -5.02
C ALA A 170 3.92 4.72 -5.56
N ILE A 171 4.96 4.06 -5.05
CA ILE A 171 6.36 4.29 -5.46
C ILE A 171 7.07 2.96 -5.71
N TYR A 172 7.96 2.94 -6.70
CA TYR A 172 8.98 1.92 -6.82
C TYR A 172 10.17 2.32 -5.95
N VAL A 173 10.72 1.38 -5.20
CA VAL A 173 11.87 1.59 -4.31
C VAL A 173 12.97 0.63 -4.74
N MET A 174 14.13 1.19 -5.07
CA MET A 174 15.34 0.44 -5.41
C MET A 174 16.17 0.23 -4.14
N LEU A 175 16.51 -1.03 -3.88
CA LEU A 175 17.25 -1.44 -2.70
C LEU A 175 18.71 -1.76 -3.04
N LYS A 176 19.58 -1.60 -2.03
CA LYS A 176 20.99 -1.99 -2.11
C LYS A 176 21.07 -3.51 -2.22
N ARG A 177 21.90 -3.99 -3.14
CA ARG A 177 22.26 -5.41 -3.20
C ARG A 177 23.28 -5.70 -2.11
N THR A 178 22.88 -6.48 -1.12
CA THR A 178 23.83 -7.12 -0.21
C THR A 178 24.27 -8.41 -0.88
N MET A 179 25.50 -8.45 -1.40
CA MET A 179 26.11 -9.72 -1.78
C MET A 179 26.41 -10.42 -0.46
N LEU A 180 25.68 -11.48 -0.11
CA LEU A 180 26.13 -12.38 0.95
C LEU A 180 27.44 -13.03 0.43
N GLU A 181 28.50 -12.97 1.25
CA GLU A 181 29.79 -13.60 0.93
C GLU A 181 29.58 -15.07 0.54
N GLY A 182 30.17 -15.52 -0.57
CA GLY A 182 30.17 -16.93 -1.00
C GLY A 182 29.36 -17.29 -2.25
N ARG A 183 29.06 -16.33 -3.15
CA ARG A 183 28.38 -16.60 -4.44
C ARG A 183 29.25 -16.44 -5.68
N ASP A 184 30.55 -16.22 -5.48
CA ASP A 184 31.58 -16.15 -6.53
C ASP A 184 32.45 -17.42 -6.59
N GLU A 185 32.05 -18.51 -5.93
CA GLU A 185 32.64 -19.86 -6.09
C GLU A 185 31.78 -20.75 -7.00
#